data_AF-M7T3D6-F1
#
_entry.id   AF-M7T3D6-F1
#
_cell.length_a   1.000
_cell.length_b   1.000
_cell.length_c   1.000
_cell.angle_alpha   90.00
_cell.angle_beta   90.00
_cell.angle_gamma   90.00
#
_symmetry.space_group_name_H-M   'P 1'
#
loop_
_entity.id
_entity.type
_entity.pdbx_description
1 polymer ?
#
loop_
_entity_poly.entity_id
_entity_poly.type
_entity_poly.pdbx_seq_one_letter_code
_entity_poly.pdbx_strand_id
1 'polypeptide(L)'
;MDEVVIRLYETGDEENIIDLLQLVFEGWPRFDLEFEPIEHWKWKYLDNPTGLSTITVGVINDEIVSCLLNLPRMIKIGDSVVKAGDALDA
;
A
#
# COMPACT_ATOMS: atom_id res chain seq x y z
N MET A 1 23.07 5.30 -13.51
CA MET A 1 22.17 4.80 -12.47
C MET A 1 20.94 5.65 -12.62
N ASP A 2 19.81 5.05 -12.94
CA ASP A 2 18.60 5.81 -13.20
C ASP A 2 18.14 6.47 -11.89
N GLU A 3 17.59 7.68 -12.01
CA GLU A 3 17.16 8.46 -10.86
C GLU A 3 15.85 7.90 -10.30
N VAL A 4 15.82 7.68 -8.98
CA VAL A 4 14.59 7.28 -8.28
C VAL A 4 13.91 8.54 -7.76
N VAL A 5 12.68 8.78 -8.21
CA VAL A 5 11.82 9.85 -7.69
C VAL A 5 10.87 9.25 -6.66
N ILE A 6 10.93 9.76 -5.42
CA ILE A 6 10.00 9.38 -4.36
C ILE A 6 8.84 10.37 -4.33
N ARG A 7 7.60 9.88 -4.44
CA ARG A 7 6.40 10.70 -4.37
C ARG A 7 5.27 10.00 -3.61
N LEU A 8 4.27 10.79 -3.22
CA LEU A 8 3.02 10.22 -2.71
C LEU A 8 2.29 9.46 -3.83
N TYR A 9 1.49 8.48 -3.42
CA TYR A 9 0.55 7.81 -4.31
C TYR A 9 -0.41 8.81 -4.98
N GLU A 10 -0.74 8.51 -6.23
CA GLU A 10 -1.74 9.20 -7.03
C GLU A 10 -2.74 8.19 -7.59
N THR A 11 -3.99 8.61 -7.78
CA THR A 11 -5.00 7.76 -8.42
C THR A 11 -4.55 7.38 -9.83
N GLY A 12 -4.53 6.08 -10.12
CA GLY A 12 -3.95 5.51 -11.34
C GLY A 12 -2.71 4.65 -11.07
N ASP A 13 -2.06 4.78 -9.91
CA ASP A 13 -0.89 3.98 -9.54
C ASP A 13 -1.21 2.53 -9.19
N GLU A 14 -2.48 2.19 -8.93
CA GLU A 14 -2.88 0.95 -8.28
C GLU A 14 -2.39 -0.29 -9.04
N GLU A 15 -2.58 -0.33 -10.36
CA GLU A 15 -2.19 -1.49 -11.18
C GLU A 15 -0.67 -1.71 -11.11
N ASN A 16 0.14 -0.66 -11.25
CA ASN A 16 1.60 -0.76 -11.14
C ASN A 16 2.04 -1.22 -9.74
N ILE A 17 1.35 -0.78 -8.68
CA ILE A 17 1.61 -1.26 -7.32
C ILE A 17 1.26 -2.74 -7.19
N ILE A 18 0.12 -3.19 -7.74
CA ILE A 18 -0.27 -4.60 -7.73
C ILE A 18 0.73 -5.46 -8.51
N ASP A 19 1.13 -5.03 -9.70
CA ASP A 19 2.12 -5.72 -10.53
C ASP A 19 3.46 -5.87 -9.78
N LEU A 20 3.92 -4.81 -9.11
CA LEU A 20 5.11 -4.84 -8.27
C LEU A 20 4.97 -5.84 -7.10
N LEU A 21 3.85 -5.80 -6.38
CA LEU A 21 3.60 -6.72 -5.26
C LEU A 21 3.54 -8.18 -5.74
N GLN A 22 2.88 -8.43 -6.88
CA GLN A 22 2.82 -9.76 -7.48
C GLN A 22 4.21 -10.24 -7.93
N LEU A 23 5.03 -9.36 -8.49
CA LEU A 23 6.40 -9.68 -8.90
C LEU A 23 7.28 -10.01 -7.69
N VAL A 24 7.30 -9.15 -6.68
CA VAL A 24 8.21 -9.26 -5.52
C VAL A 24 7.81 -10.40 -4.59
N PHE A 25 6.51 -10.62 -4.39
CA PHE A 25 6.00 -11.70 -3.55
C PHE A 25 5.62 -12.95 -4.33
N GLU A 26 5.99 -13.09 -5.62
CA GLU A 26 5.64 -14.21 -6.50
C GLU A 26 4.16 -14.64 -6.36
N GLY A 27 3.28 -13.65 -6.53
CA GLY A 27 1.85 -13.74 -6.26
C GLY A 27 1.49 -12.96 -5.00
N TRP A 28 0.72 -11.88 -5.16
CA TRP A 28 0.12 -11.13 -4.07
C TRP A 28 -1.35 -10.82 -4.41
N PRO A 29 -2.26 -10.91 -3.43
CA PRO A 29 -2.05 -11.47 -2.10
C PRO A 29 -1.98 -13.01 -2.17
N ARG A 30 -1.16 -13.66 -1.34
CA ARG A 30 -1.05 -15.14 -1.27
C ARG A 30 -2.21 -15.78 -0.48
N PHE A 31 -3.44 -15.35 -0.75
CA PHE A 31 -4.66 -15.87 -0.14
C PHE A 31 -5.65 -16.25 -1.23
N ASP A 32 -6.49 -17.24 -0.95
CA ASP A 32 -7.64 -17.56 -1.81
C ASP A 32 -8.73 -16.52 -1.54
N LEU A 33 -8.83 -15.53 -2.43
CA LEU A 33 -9.80 -14.45 -2.35
C LEU A 33 -10.86 -14.63 -3.43
N GLU A 34 -12.11 -14.31 -3.10
CA GLU A 34 -13.22 -14.32 -4.08
C GLU A 34 -13.23 -13.08 -5.00
N PHE A 35 -12.27 -12.16 -4.82
CA PHE A 35 -12.19 -10.86 -5.49
C PHE A 35 -10.77 -10.57 -5.95
N GLU A 36 -10.64 -9.62 -6.87
CA GLU A 36 -9.36 -9.32 -7.53
C GLU A 36 -8.34 -8.69 -6.55
N PRO A 37 -7.04 -8.93 -6.74
CA PRO A 37 -5.98 -8.35 -5.90
C PRO A 37 -6.09 -6.82 -5.74
N ILE A 38 -6.48 -6.11 -6.80
CA ILE A 38 -6.68 -4.66 -6.77
C ILE A 38 -7.86 -4.25 -5.87
N GLU A 39 -8.94 -5.04 -5.81
CA GLU A 39 -10.08 -4.78 -4.93
C GLU A 39 -9.66 -4.97 -3.47
N HIS A 40 -8.88 -6.02 -3.19
CA HIS A 40 -8.31 -6.24 -1.86
C HIS A 40 -7.41 -5.07 -1.43
N TRP A 41 -6.56 -4.59 -2.33
CA TRP A 41 -5.65 -3.47 -2.06
C TRP A 41 -6.41 -2.17 -1.81
N LYS A 42 -7.41 -1.84 -2.63
CA LYS A 42 -8.26 -0.65 -2.46
C LYS A 42 -9.01 -0.68 -1.13
N TRP A 43 -9.59 -1.83 -0.78
CA TRP A 43 -10.23 -2.02 0.53
C TRP A 43 -9.25 -1.76 1.68
N LYS A 44 -8.03 -2.29 1.58
CA LYS A 44 -7.02 -2.20 2.64
C LYS A 44 -6.50 -0.78 2.80
N TYR A 45 -6.19 -0.09 1.71
CA TYR A 45 -5.40 1.15 1.74
C TYR A 45 -6.16 2.43 1.39
N LEU A 46 -7.26 2.35 0.64
CA LEU A 46 -8.08 3.52 0.28
C LEU A 46 -9.37 3.59 1.11
N ASP A 47 -10.05 2.46 1.33
CA ASP A 47 -11.29 2.40 2.11
C ASP A 47 -11.04 2.19 3.62
N ASN A 48 -10.00 2.82 4.14
CA ASN A 48 -9.64 2.72 5.55
C ASN A 48 -10.57 3.56 6.44
N PRO A 49 -11.10 3.02 7.58
CA PRO A 49 -12.02 3.75 8.47
C PRO A 49 -11.47 5.05 9.06
N THR A 50 -10.15 5.25 9.08
CA THR A 50 -9.55 6.51 9.54
C THR A 50 -9.60 7.62 8.48
N GLY A 51 -9.98 7.30 7.24
CA GLY A 51 -9.98 8.20 6.09
C GLY A 51 -8.59 8.67 5.67
N LEU A 52 -7.53 8.02 6.16
CA LEU A 52 -6.14 8.36 5.86
C LEU A 52 -5.54 7.29 4.95
N SER A 53 -4.94 7.74 3.84
CA SER A 53 -4.04 6.95 3.02
C SER A 53 -2.63 7.48 3.18
N THR A 54 -1.71 6.62 3.57
CA THR A 54 -0.29 6.95 3.78
C THR A 54 0.54 6.01 2.94
N ILE A 55 0.62 6.34 1.66
CA ILE A 55 1.29 5.53 0.64
C ILE A 55 2.31 6.41 -0.07
N THR A 56 3.52 5.88 -0.23
CA THR A 56 4.60 6.51 -0.98
C THR A 56 5.12 5.51 -2.00
N VAL A 57 5.47 5.98 -3.19
CA VAL A 57 6.00 5.16 -4.27
C VAL A 57 7.35 5.70 -4.74
N GLY A 58 8.25 4.81 -5.13
CA GLY A 58 9.48 5.16 -5.83
C GLY A 58 9.36 4.83 -7.30
N VAL A 59 9.70 5.79 -8.15
CA VAL A 59 9.46 5.75 -9.59
C VAL A 59 10.78 5.88 -10.34
N ILE A 60 10.99 5.05 -11.35
CA ILE A 60 12.07 5.16 -12.35
C ILE A 60 11.43 5.13 -13.74
N ASN A 61 11.70 6.12 -14.60
CA ASN A 61 11.18 6.17 -15.97
C ASN A 61 9.65 5.93 -16.07
N ASP A 62 8.88 6.58 -15.18
CA ASP A 62 7.42 6.46 -15.04
C ASP A 62 6.91 5.08 -14.54
N GLU A 63 7.79 4.15 -14.18
CA GLU A 63 7.46 2.85 -13.61
C GLU A 63 7.63 2.84 -12.09
N ILE A 64 6.65 2.29 -11.36
CA ILE A 64 6.73 2.13 -9.90
C ILE A 64 7.62 0.93 -9.58
N VAL A 65 8.77 1.19 -8.95
CA VAL A 65 9.78 0.18 -8.60
C VAL A 65 9.83 -0.12 -7.10
N SER A 66 9.13 0.67 -6.29
CA SER A 66 9.00 0.45 -4.85
C SER A 66 7.74 1.11 -4.31
N CYS A 67 7.20 0.58 -3.22
CA CYS A 67 6.11 1.22 -2.47
C CYS A 67 6.33 1.05 -0.96
N LEU A 68 5.94 2.07 -0.20
CA LEU A 68 5.78 2.00 1.24
C LEU A 68 4.29 2.15 1.56
N LEU A 69 3.69 1.08 2.04
CA LEU A 69 2.27 1.00 2.35
C LEU A 69 2.09 1.01 3.87
N ASN A 70 1.50 2.07 4.39
CA ASN A 70 1.18 2.17 5.82
C ASN A 70 -0.32 2.17 6.02
N LEU A 71 -0.80 1.34 6.96
CA LEU A 71 -2.19 1.16 7.30
C LEU A 71 -2.50 1.93 8.61
N PRO A 72 -3.15 3.10 8.54
CA PRO A 72 -3.50 3.84 9.74
C PRO A 72 -4.66 3.14 10.47
N ARG A 73 -4.59 3.11 11.80
CA ARG A 73 -5.61 2.48 12.65
C ARG A 73 -5.63 3.10 14.05
N MET A 74 -6.72 2.90 14.76
CA MET A 74 -6.79 3.20 16.19
C MET A 74 -6.37 1.97 17.00
N ILE A 75 -5.49 2.15 17.97
CA ILE A 75 -5.04 1.11 18.89
C ILE A 75 -5.26 1.54 20.34
N LYS A 76 -5.47 0.57 21.24
CA LYS A 76 -5.54 0.80 22.68
C LYS A 76 -4.17 0.58 23.32
N ILE A 77 -3.68 1.57 24.07
CA ILE A 77 -2.46 1.49 24.87
C ILE A 77 -2.81 1.92 26.30
N GLY A 78 -2.79 0.97 27.24
CA GLY A 78 -3.27 1.22 28.60
C GLY A 78 -4.73 1.72 28.59
N ASP A 79 -4.96 2.88 29.20
CA ASP A 79 -6.27 3.53 29.26
C ASP A 79 -6.53 4.52 28.11
N SER A 80 -5.62 4.61 27.12
CA SER A 80 -5.72 5.52 25.99
C SER A 80 -6.04 4.80 24.68
N VAL A 81 -6.71 5.51 23.78
CA VAL A 81 -6.87 5.12 22.38
C VAL A 81 -6.09 6.11 21.52
N VAL A 82 -5.12 5.62 20.75
CA VAL A 82 -4.21 6.44 19.95
C VAL A 82 -4.24 6.00 18.49
N LYS A 83 -3.94 6.94 17.59
CA LYS A 83 -3.75 6.64 16.17
C LYS A 83 -2.34 6.09 15.97
N ALA A 84 -2.22 4.98 15.26
CA ALA A 84 -0.97 4.33 14.89
C ALA A 84 -0.98 3.97 13.40
N GLY A 85 0.18 3.58 12.88
CA GLY A 85 0.36 3.08 11.52
C GLY A 85 1.11 1.76 11.55
N ASP A 86 0.62 0.79 10.81
CA ASP A 86 1.30 -0.48 10.56
C ASP A 86 1.88 -0.44 9.14
N ALA A 87 3.20 -0.51 8.99
CA ALA A 87 3.84 -0.70 7.69
C ALA A 87 3.71 -2.18 7.29
N LEU A 88 3.03 -2.43 6.17
CA LEU A 88 2.71 -3.76 5.67
C LEU A 88 3.08 -3.85 4.18
N ASP A 89 3.23 -5.07 3.66
CA ASP A 89 3.45 -5.34 2.23
C ASP A 89 4.56 -4.48 1.59
N ALA A 90 5.71 -4.36 2.27
CA ALA A 90 6.87 -3.55 1.87
C ALA A 90 8.14 -4.40 1.82
#